data_AF-A0A819VIR1-F1
#
_entry.id   AF-A0A819VIR1-F1
#
_cell.length_a   1.000
_cell.length_b   1.000
_cell.length_c   1.000
_cell.angle_alpha   90.00
_cell.angle_beta   90.00
_cell.angle_gamma   90.00
#
_symmetry.space_group_name_H-M   'P 1'
#
loop_
_entity.id
_entity.type
_entity.pdbx_description
1 polymer ?
#
loop_
_entity_poly.entity_id
_entity_poly.type
_entity_poly.pdbx_seq_one_letter_code
_entity_poly.pdbx_strand_id
1 'polypeptide(L)'
;MARLSEVFHFKILIIGESSVGKSSLMTRFVDDTFQPTFFPTIGVDFKVRTLVIDDHQCKVQIWDTAGQERFRVITTSYYRDAAGVLIVYDVTNGESFSRIRRWVDEINKYCDDNIAKVLVGNKDDNPSSDGNHIEKVVSTSDAQQYARQMKLTFFETSAKDNKNVYEAFYAITRLALQQRLETRVKAQAMQHNMTNGVTTSQTVRLKSSKKSKKKDKFHNMASTAKSLDPVQTFKILIIGDSGVGKSSLMVRFVDDIFTAAYITTIGVDFKMSTINVDGHQCRIQIWDTAGQERFRVITSTYYRGADGVIIVYDVTNGESFANLKDWITEMERHCDQSVPKILVGNKDDDDNEMGKVVLTSDARAYAEQKNLPFFETSAKDNKNTGLAFNEITRLALKRRLTQPNNAQSTTGGTRIGPKRTVIGGAQKKCCTT
;
A
#
# COMPACT_ATOMS: atom_id res chain seq x y z
N MET A 1 25.19 22.73 -5.88
CA MET A 1 23.78 22.32 -5.87
C MET A 1 23.76 20.81 -5.74
N ALA A 2 23.33 20.28 -4.60
CA ALA A 2 23.18 18.83 -4.41
C ALA A 2 22.06 18.34 -5.34
N ARG A 3 22.35 17.36 -6.21
CA ARG A 3 21.31 16.62 -6.92
C ARG A 3 20.33 16.08 -5.88
N LEU A 4 19.03 16.28 -6.08
CA LEU A 4 18.02 15.53 -5.34
C LEU A 4 18.33 14.04 -5.55
N SER A 5 18.69 13.33 -4.46
CA SER A 5 18.98 11.90 -4.50
C SER A 5 17.75 11.18 -5.02
N GLU A 6 17.88 10.42 -6.11
CA GLU A 6 16.81 9.60 -6.66
C GLU A 6 16.25 8.66 -5.58
N VAL A 7 14.92 8.57 -5.49
CA VAL A 7 14.24 7.67 -4.56
C VAL A 7 13.88 6.39 -5.31
N PHE A 8 14.41 5.26 -4.84
CA PHE A 8 14.08 3.94 -5.34
C PHE A 8 12.83 3.40 -4.66
N HIS A 9 11.98 2.72 -5.42
CA HIS A 9 10.76 2.10 -4.92
C HIS A 9 10.87 0.59 -5.02
N PHE A 10 10.71 -0.11 -3.91
CA PHE A 10 10.79 -1.57 -3.85
C PHE A 10 9.53 -2.15 -3.24
N LYS A 11 8.89 -3.05 -3.98
CA LYS A 11 7.80 -3.90 -3.50
C LYS A 11 8.39 -5.17 -2.91
N ILE A 12 8.25 -5.35 -1.61
CA ILE A 12 8.73 -6.52 -0.87
C ILE A 12 7.52 -7.32 -0.37
N LEU A 13 7.50 -8.60 -0.68
CA LEU A 13 6.46 -9.52 -0.19
C LEU A 13 6.95 -10.27 1.05
N ILE A 14 6.05 -10.52 1.99
CA ILE A 14 6.28 -11.49 3.07
C ILE A 14 5.33 -12.66 2.84
N ILE A 15 5.90 -13.85 2.67
CA ILE A 15 5.18 -15.11 2.43
C ILE A 15 5.61 -16.18 3.43
N GLY A 16 4.79 -17.22 3.57
CA GLY A 16 5.01 -18.31 4.53
C GLY A 16 3.69 -18.79 5.12
N GLU A 17 3.74 -19.89 5.86
CA GLU A 17 2.56 -20.52 6.45
C GLU A 17 1.77 -19.59 7.38
N SER A 18 0.54 -19.98 7.71
CA SER A 18 -0.22 -19.34 8.78
C SER A 18 0.57 -19.34 10.10
N SER A 19 0.35 -18.31 10.93
CA SER A 19 0.91 -18.15 12.28
C SER A 19 2.45 -18.12 12.44
N VAL A 20 3.23 -18.08 11.35
CA VAL A 20 4.71 -17.93 11.43
C VAL A 20 5.19 -16.53 11.85
N GLY A 21 4.28 -15.57 12.01
CA GLY A 21 4.59 -14.22 12.50
C GLY A 21 4.98 -13.18 11.45
N LYS A 22 4.51 -13.34 10.20
CA LYS A 22 4.72 -12.38 9.09
C LYS A 22 4.26 -10.95 9.44
N SER A 23 3.03 -10.79 9.94
CA SER A 23 2.49 -9.50 10.38
C SER A 23 3.26 -8.91 11.57
N SER A 24 3.72 -9.76 12.48
CA SER A 24 4.54 -9.34 13.62
C SER A 24 5.89 -8.81 13.17
N LEU A 25 6.54 -9.46 12.19
CA LEU A 25 7.78 -8.97 11.59
C LEU A 25 7.57 -7.64 10.86
N MET A 26 6.50 -7.52 10.06
CA MET A 26 6.18 -6.26 9.39
C MET A 26 5.93 -5.13 10.40
N THR A 27 5.11 -5.38 11.42
CA THR A 27 4.78 -4.40 12.46
C THR A 27 6.00 -4.01 13.27
N ARG A 28 6.83 -5.00 13.67
CA ARG A 28 8.09 -4.73 14.35
C ARG A 28 9.02 -3.89 13.50
N PHE A 29 9.14 -4.20 12.21
CA PHE A 29 9.99 -3.43 11.32
C PHE A 29 9.47 -2.00 11.13
N VAL A 30 8.18 -1.78 10.91
CA VAL A 30 7.68 -0.43 10.55
C VAL A 30 7.42 0.44 11.77
N ASP A 31 6.81 -0.12 12.81
CA ASP A 31 6.30 0.63 13.95
C ASP A 31 7.17 0.47 15.20
N ASP A 32 8.14 -0.45 15.19
CA ASP A 32 8.91 -0.88 16.37
C ASP A 32 8.02 -1.30 17.56
N THR A 33 6.94 -2.02 17.25
CA THR A 33 6.02 -2.57 18.25
C THR A 33 5.81 -4.07 18.06
N PHE A 34 5.39 -4.74 19.13
CA PHE A 34 4.98 -6.14 19.11
C PHE A 34 3.73 -6.30 19.97
N GLN A 35 2.75 -7.05 19.45
CA GLN A 35 1.54 -7.40 20.19
C GLN A 35 1.48 -8.93 20.36
N PRO A 36 1.38 -9.44 21.60
CA PRO A 36 1.34 -10.88 21.85
C PRO A 36 -0.02 -11.51 21.45
N THR A 37 -1.07 -10.71 21.34
CA THR A 37 -2.39 -11.18 20.88
C THR A 37 -2.37 -11.46 19.38
N PHE A 38 -2.55 -12.73 19.02
CA PHE A 38 -2.59 -13.19 17.64
C PHE A 38 -3.98 -12.98 17.03
N PHE A 39 -4.07 -12.11 16.03
CA PHE A 39 -5.21 -12.04 15.11
C PHE A 39 -4.76 -12.55 13.74
N PRO A 40 -5.43 -13.56 13.15
CA PRO A 40 -5.09 -14.00 11.80
C PRO A 40 -5.21 -12.85 10.80
N THR A 41 -4.19 -12.67 9.95
CA THR A 41 -4.23 -11.72 8.84
C THR A 41 -5.27 -12.20 7.83
N ILE A 42 -6.29 -11.37 7.58
CA ILE A 42 -7.32 -11.62 6.56
C ILE A 42 -7.02 -10.69 5.39
N GLY A 43 -6.59 -11.24 4.25
CA GLY A 43 -6.22 -10.46 3.06
C GLY A 43 -4.73 -10.10 3.00
N VAL A 44 -4.41 -8.86 2.59
CA VAL A 44 -3.02 -8.36 2.53
C VAL A 44 -2.93 -7.07 3.33
N ASP A 45 -2.03 -7.03 4.31
CA ASP A 45 -1.72 -5.80 5.05
C ASP A 45 -0.50 -5.11 4.41
N PHE A 46 -0.50 -3.78 4.41
CA PHE A 46 0.44 -2.98 3.63
C PHE A 46 1.04 -1.85 4.48
N LYS A 47 2.37 -1.80 4.52
CA LYS A 47 3.10 -0.72 5.18
C LYS A 47 4.25 -0.20 4.34
N VAL A 48 4.62 1.05 4.57
CA VAL A 48 5.72 1.71 3.86
C VAL A 48 6.77 2.20 4.85
N ARG A 49 8.03 1.91 4.57
CA ARG A 49 9.18 2.46 5.31
C ARG A 49 10.24 2.95 4.33
N THR A 50 10.87 4.08 4.63
CA THR A 50 12.00 4.57 3.83
C THR A 50 13.30 4.22 4.52
N LEU A 51 14.20 3.55 3.80
CA LEU A 51 15.56 3.24 4.22
C LEU A 51 16.56 4.09 3.43
N VAL A 52 17.73 4.34 3.99
CA VAL A 52 18.87 4.86 3.24
C VAL A 52 19.88 3.72 3.15
N ILE A 53 20.17 3.27 1.92
CA ILE A 53 21.06 2.14 1.65
C ILE A 53 22.06 2.56 0.58
N ASP A 54 23.36 2.42 0.88
CA ASP A 54 24.45 2.76 -0.05
C ASP A 54 24.25 4.16 -0.69
N ASP A 55 23.92 5.17 0.14
CA ASP A 55 23.59 6.57 -0.22
C ASP A 55 22.32 6.79 -1.09
N HIS A 56 21.51 5.75 -1.29
CA HIS A 56 20.24 5.83 -2.00
C HIS A 56 19.05 5.79 -1.04
N GLN A 57 18.07 6.67 -1.26
CA GLN A 57 16.79 6.58 -0.56
C GLN A 57 15.95 5.46 -1.18
N CYS A 58 15.58 4.48 -0.36
CA CYS A 58 14.82 3.30 -0.75
C CYS A 58 13.47 3.32 -0.03
N LYS A 59 12.41 3.66 -0.75
CA LYS A 59 11.02 3.54 -0.27
C LYS A 59 10.56 2.10 -0.43
N VAL A 60 10.51 1.38 0.68
CA VAL A 60 10.14 -0.03 0.76
C VAL A 60 8.64 -0.13 1.04
N GLN A 61 7.93 -0.80 0.15
CA GLN A 61 6.52 -1.14 0.24
C GLN A 61 6.40 -2.61 0.64
N ILE A 62 5.91 -2.88 1.84
CA ILE A 62 5.86 -4.22 2.43
C ILE A 62 4.44 -4.72 2.32
N TRP A 63 4.28 -5.88 1.70
CA TRP A 63 3.01 -6.57 1.51
C TRP A 63 3.03 -7.85 2.34
N ASP A 64 2.32 -7.82 3.46
CA ASP A 64 2.11 -8.97 4.33
C ASP A 64 0.93 -9.79 3.84
N THR A 65 1.21 -10.90 3.17
CA THR A 65 0.17 -11.77 2.61
C THR A 65 -0.41 -12.67 3.70
N ALA A 66 -1.73 -12.79 3.76
CA ALA A 66 -2.37 -13.76 4.66
C ALA A 66 -1.83 -15.16 4.41
N GLY A 67 -1.42 -15.85 5.47
CA GLY A 67 -0.89 -17.21 5.40
C GLY A 67 -1.95 -18.29 5.17
N GLN A 68 -3.19 -17.95 4.81
CA GLN A 68 -4.23 -18.94 4.52
C GLN A 68 -4.14 -19.40 3.06
N GLU A 69 -3.67 -20.63 2.92
CA GLU A 69 -3.54 -21.44 1.71
C GLU A 69 -4.83 -21.64 0.91
N ARG A 70 -6.01 -21.34 1.49
CA ARG A 70 -7.32 -21.42 0.82
C ARG A 70 -7.56 -20.36 -0.26
N PHE A 71 -6.68 -19.36 -0.38
CA PHE A 71 -6.82 -18.22 -1.31
C PHE A 71 -5.68 -18.08 -2.32
N ARG A 72 -5.01 -19.19 -2.65
CA ARG A 72 -3.81 -19.22 -3.52
C ARG A 72 -4.00 -18.61 -4.92
N VAL A 73 -5.23 -18.52 -5.43
CA VAL A 73 -5.56 -17.80 -6.69
C VAL A 73 -5.38 -16.29 -6.54
N ILE A 74 -5.69 -15.73 -5.36
CA ILE A 74 -5.61 -14.30 -5.03
C ILE A 74 -4.15 -13.88 -4.81
N THR A 75 -3.27 -14.78 -4.36
CA THR A 75 -1.87 -14.47 -4.05
C THR A 75 -1.04 -14.17 -5.29
N THR A 76 -1.37 -14.78 -6.45
CA THR A 76 -0.55 -14.72 -7.68
C THR A 76 -0.38 -13.31 -8.25
N SER A 77 -1.37 -12.43 -8.10
CA SER A 77 -1.28 -11.03 -8.59
C SER A 77 -0.26 -10.20 -7.80
N TYR A 78 -0.04 -10.50 -6.51
CA TYR A 78 0.90 -9.75 -5.69
C TYR A 78 2.36 -10.04 -6.04
N TYR A 79 2.67 -11.21 -6.62
CA TYR A 79 4.01 -11.57 -7.08
C TYR A 79 4.51 -10.71 -8.25
N ARG A 80 3.59 -10.11 -9.03
CA ARG A 80 3.96 -9.21 -10.13
C ARG A 80 4.67 -7.95 -9.60
N ASP A 81 5.74 -7.57 -10.28
CA ASP A 81 6.59 -6.41 -9.97
C ASP A 81 7.20 -6.43 -8.56
N ALA A 82 7.21 -7.60 -7.91
CA ALA A 82 7.89 -7.76 -6.63
C ALA A 82 9.41 -7.66 -6.85
N ALA A 83 10.05 -6.77 -6.09
CA ALA A 83 11.50 -6.60 -6.13
C ALA A 83 12.22 -7.56 -5.17
N GLY A 84 11.52 -8.07 -4.16
CA GLY A 84 12.05 -9.07 -3.25
C GLY A 84 10.97 -9.81 -2.46
N VAL A 85 11.31 -10.99 -1.98
CA VAL A 85 10.44 -11.85 -1.16
C VAL A 85 11.16 -12.32 0.12
N LEU A 86 10.56 -12.04 1.26
CA LEU A 86 10.88 -12.62 2.56
C LEU A 86 10.05 -13.89 2.75
N ILE A 87 10.73 -15.03 2.91
CA ILE A 87 10.12 -16.35 3.06
C ILE A 87 10.24 -16.72 4.53
N VAL A 88 9.12 -16.75 5.25
CA VAL A 88 9.12 -16.86 6.71
C VAL A 88 8.64 -18.24 7.16
N TYR A 89 9.40 -18.86 8.07
CA TYR A 89 8.97 -20.02 8.85
C TYR A 89 9.09 -19.72 10.34
N ASP A 90 8.49 -20.55 11.17
CA ASP A 90 8.58 -20.48 12.63
C ASP A 90 9.61 -21.51 13.11
N VAL A 91 10.64 -21.07 13.82
CA VAL A 91 11.73 -21.94 14.30
C VAL A 91 11.26 -22.99 15.32
N THR A 92 10.10 -22.76 15.93
CA THR A 92 9.43 -23.68 16.88
C THR A 92 8.45 -24.64 16.19
N ASN A 93 8.28 -24.52 14.86
CA ASN A 93 7.39 -25.37 14.07
C ASN A 93 8.10 -25.96 12.85
N GLY A 94 8.53 -27.22 12.95
CA GLY A 94 9.23 -27.93 11.87
C GLY A 94 8.40 -28.14 10.60
N GLU A 95 7.07 -28.20 10.69
CA GLU A 95 6.21 -28.29 9.52
C GLU A 95 6.23 -26.99 8.71
N SER A 96 6.30 -25.84 9.36
CA SER A 96 6.41 -24.56 8.67
C SER A 96 7.69 -24.46 7.84
N PHE A 97 8.79 -25.04 8.32
CA PHE A 97 10.05 -25.11 7.59
C PHE A 97 10.01 -26.12 6.44
N SER A 98 9.41 -27.30 6.62
CA SER A 98 9.31 -28.31 5.56
C SER A 98 8.49 -27.82 4.35
N ARG A 99 7.56 -26.88 4.57
CA ARG A 99 6.74 -26.25 3.53
C ARG A 99 7.44 -25.14 2.75
N ILE A 100 8.63 -24.68 3.16
CA ILE A 100 9.39 -23.61 2.49
C ILE A 100 9.67 -23.92 1.01
N ARG A 101 9.91 -25.18 0.67
CA ARG A 101 10.11 -25.61 -0.73
C ARG A 101 8.95 -25.20 -1.63
N ARG A 102 7.71 -25.32 -1.15
CA ARG A 102 6.51 -24.95 -1.92
C ARG A 102 6.47 -23.44 -2.21
N TRP A 103 6.88 -22.63 -1.23
CA TRP A 103 6.95 -21.17 -1.38
C TRP A 103 8.05 -20.75 -2.36
N VAL A 104 9.20 -21.44 -2.35
CA VAL A 104 10.27 -21.20 -3.34
C VAL A 104 9.83 -21.57 -4.74
N ASP A 105 9.15 -22.70 -4.91
CA ASP A 105 8.60 -23.13 -6.21
C ASP A 105 7.55 -22.13 -6.73
N GLU A 106 6.75 -21.54 -5.84
CA GLU A 106 5.78 -20.51 -6.19
C GLU A 106 6.45 -19.21 -6.65
N ILE A 107 7.49 -18.75 -5.95
CA ILE A 107 8.28 -17.58 -6.37
C ILE A 107 8.88 -17.82 -7.77
N ASN A 108 9.49 -18.99 -7.98
CA ASN A 108 10.12 -19.32 -9.27
C ASN A 108 9.10 -19.40 -10.43
N LYS A 109 7.81 -19.62 -10.12
CA LYS A 109 6.75 -19.69 -11.12
C LYS A 109 6.17 -18.32 -11.48
N TYR A 110 6.10 -17.39 -10.53
CA TYR A 110 5.34 -16.14 -10.68
C TYR A 110 6.18 -14.85 -10.62
N CYS A 111 7.46 -14.92 -10.22
CA CYS A 111 8.36 -13.77 -10.17
C CYS A 111 9.47 -13.85 -11.21
N ASP A 112 10.12 -12.71 -11.45
CA ASP A 112 11.34 -12.65 -12.25
C ASP A 112 12.46 -13.50 -11.65
N ASP A 113 13.26 -14.14 -12.51
CA ASP A 113 14.36 -15.03 -12.10
C ASP A 113 15.37 -14.36 -11.15
N ASN A 114 15.54 -13.05 -11.30
CA ASN A 114 16.52 -12.28 -10.55
C ASN A 114 15.97 -11.69 -9.23
N ILE A 115 14.72 -11.95 -8.86
CA ILE A 115 14.10 -11.38 -7.64
C ILE A 115 14.94 -11.66 -6.39
N ALA A 116 15.08 -10.66 -5.51
CA ALA A 116 15.79 -10.82 -4.25
C ALA A 116 15.04 -11.78 -3.31
N LYS A 117 15.72 -12.78 -2.73
CA LYS A 117 15.09 -13.79 -1.86
C LYS A 117 15.82 -13.90 -0.53
N VAL A 118 15.09 -13.78 0.58
CA VAL A 118 15.62 -13.93 1.93
C VAL A 118 14.75 -14.92 2.71
N LEU A 119 15.36 -15.98 3.24
CA LEU A 119 14.75 -16.93 4.16
C LEU A 119 14.86 -16.41 5.59
N VAL A 120 13.75 -16.43 6.32
CA VAL A 120 13.64 -15.91 7.68
C VAL A 120 13.06 -16.99 8.60
N GLY A 121 13.85 -17.45 9.56
CA GLY A 121 13.34 -18.20 10.71
C GLY A 121 12.87 -17.22 11.77
N ASN A 122 11.58 -17.18 12.08
CA ASN A 122 11.00 -16.24 13.06
C ASN A 122 10.64 -16.97 14.36
N LYS A 123 10.38 -16.19 15.42
CA LYS A 123 10.13 -16.64 16.80
C LYS A 123 11.34 -17.29 17.46
N ASP A 124 12.54 -16.91 17.05
CA ASP A 124 13.79 -17.23 17.75
C ASP A 124 13.92 -16.33 19.00
N ASP A 125 12.91 -16.42 19.86
CA ASP A 125 12.71 -15.59 21.04
C ASP A 125 13.68 -16.00 22.15
N ASN A 126 14.08 -15.04 22.98
CA ASN A 126 14.87 -15.33 24.17
C ASN A 126 14.07 -16.20 25.15
N PRO A 127 14.74 -17.08 25.92
CA PRO A 127 14.09 -17.86 26.96
C PRO A 127 13.34 -16.95 27.93
N SER A 128 12.06 -17.24 28.18
CA SER A 128 11.26 -16.46 29.11
C SER A 128 11.62 -16.80 30.55
N SER A 129 11.63 -15.78 31.42
CA SER A 129 11.97 -15.92 32.83
C SER A 129 10.96 -16.76 33.65
N ASP A 130 9.79 -17.04 33.08
CA ASP A 130 8.72 -17.86 33.67
C ASP A 130 8.79 -19.35 33.25
N GLY A 131 9.77 -19.74 32.43
CA GLY A 131 9.96 -21.12 31.98
C GLY A 131 9.04 -21.57 30.83
N ASN A 132 8.15 -20.70 30.32
CA ASN A 132 7.24 -21.01 29.21
C ASN A 132 7.88 -20.81 27.81
N HIS A 133 9.18 -21.05 27.67
CA HIS A 133 9.86 -20.94 26.39
C HIS A 133 9.50 -22.13 25.49
N ILE A 134 8.98 -21.84 24.29
CA ILE A 134 8.78 -22.87 23.27
C ILE A 134 10.14 -23.10 22.62
N GLU A 135 10.69 -24.29 22.81
CA GLU A 135 11.99 -24.63 22.25
C GLU A 135 11.98 -24.63 20.72
N LYS A 136 13.10 -24.20 20.18
CA LYS A 136 13.42 -24.28 18.76
C LYS A 136 13.54 -25.73 18.32
N VAL A 137 12.75 -26.11 17.32
CA VAL A 137 12.74 -27.47 16.74
C VAL A 137 13.44 -27.53 15.38
N VAL A 138 13.66 -26.39 14.73
CA VAL A 138 14.42 -26.29 13.47
C VAL A 138 15.83 -25.79 13.79
N SER A 139 16.85 -26.59 13.51
CA SER A 139 18.23 -26.17 13.79
C SER A 139 18.68 -25.05 12.86
N THR A 140 19.45 -24.09 13.41
CA THR A 140 20.04 -23.00 12.61
C THR A 140 20.92 -23.53 11.49
N SER A 141 21.65 -24.63 11.74
CA SER A 141 22.54 -25.25 10.74
C SER A 141 21.77 -25.81 9.56
N ASP A 142 20.65 -26.50 9.80
CA ASP A 142 19.86 -27.12 8.72
C ASP A 142 19.18 -26.05 7.86
N ALA A 143 18.60 -25.02 8.50
CA ALA A 143 17.99 -23.89 7.80
C ALA A 143 19.03 -23.10 6.98
N GLN A 144 20.21 -22.88 7.54
CA GLN A 144 21.33 -22.23 6.85
C GLN A 144 21.85 -23.06 5.68
N GLN A 145 21.93 -24.39 5.82
CA GLN A 145 22.33 -25.30 4.75
C GLN A 145 21.30 -25.28 3.62
N TYR A 146 20.02 -25.36 3.95
CA TYR A 146 18.93 -25.26 2.98
C TYR A 146 18.97 -23.92 2.22
N ALA A 147 19.15 -22.80 2.93
CA ALA A 147 19.28 -21.49 2.31
C ALA A 147 20.44 -21.43 1.32
N ARG A 148 21.60 -22.01 1.65
CA ARG A 148 22.75 -22.08 0.73
C ARG A 148 22.44 -22.90 -0.53
N GLN A 149 21.79 -24.06 -0.38
CA GLN A 149 21.39 -24.91 -1.50
C GLN A 149 20.44 -24.19 -2.46
N MET A 150 19.49 -23.41 -1.91
CA MET A 150 18.50 -22.67 -2.68
C MET A 150 18.95 -21.25 -3.07
N LYS A 151 20.20 -20.87 -2.76
CA LYS A 151 20.79 -19.53 -2.98
C LYS A 151 19.98 -18.39 -2.36
N LEU A 152 19.48 -18.61 -1.14
CA LEU A 152 18.75 -17.64 -0.33
C LEU A 152 19.68 -17.00 0.70
N THR A 153 19.52 -15.70 0.95
CA THR A 153 20.12 -15.09 2.15
C THR A 153 19.31 -15.52 3.37
N PHE A 154 19.95 -15.79 4.53
CA PHE A 154 19.27 -16.34 5.69
C PHE A 154 19.42 -15.47 6.93
N PHE A 155 18.34 -15.30 7.68
CA PHE A 155 18.32 -14.68 9.01
C PHE A 155 17.42 -15.47 9.96
N GLU A 156 17.81 -15.52 11.23
CA GLU A 156 16.92 -15.89 12.33
C GLU A 156 16.52 -14.65 13.10
N THR A 157 15.23 -14.51 13.36
CA THR A 157 14.61 -13.28 13.84
C THR A 157 13.68 -13.57 15.01
N SER A 158 13.52 -12.56 15.85
CA SER A 158 12.44 -12.51 16.82
C SER A 158 11.73 -11.17 16.67
N ALA A 159 10.49 -11.21 16.19
CA ALA A 159 9.63 -10.03 16.22
C ALA A 159 9.34 -9.56 17.65
N LYS A 160 9.31 -10.49 18.61
CA LYS A 160 9.07 -10.20 20.03
C LYS A 160 10.23 -9.41 20.63
N ASP A 161 11.44 -9.92 20.49
CA ASP A 161 12.68 -9.37 21.08
C ASP A 161 13.41 -8.38 20.17
N ASN A 162 12.85 -8.10 18.98
CA ASN A 162 13.45 -7.26 17.95
C ASN A 162 14.84 -7.73 17.49
N LYS A 163 15.04 -9.05 17.43
CA LYS A 163 16.29 -9.66 16.99
C LYS A 163 16.30 -9.78 15.46
N ASN A 164 17.32 -9.23 14.81
CA ASN A 164 17.60 -9.35 13.37
C ASN A 164 16.48 -8.90 12.40
N VAL A 165 15.44 -8.23 12.91
CA VAL A 165 14.29 -7.83 12.08
C VAL A 165 14.73 -6.74 11.09
N TYR A 166 15.40 -5.69 11.56
CA TYR A 166 15.88 -4.62 10.69
C TYR A 166 16.86 -5.14 9.64
N GLU A 167 17.76 -6.02 10.05
CA GLU A 167 18.81 -6.63 9.25
C GLU A 167 18.24 -7.45 8.08
N ALA A 168 17.19 -8.24 8.32
CA ALA A 168 16.52 -9.02 7.28
C ALA A 168 15.88 -8.11 6.20
N PHE A 169 15.16 -7.07 6.61
CA PHE A 169 14.54 -6.11 5.69
C PHE A 169 15.58 -5.21 4.99
N TYR A 170 16.66 -4.84 5.68
CA TYR A 170 17.78 -4.10 5.10
C TYR A 170 18.47 -4.93 4.01
N ALA A 171 18.77 -6.19 4.31
CA ALA A 171 19.45 -7.09 3.38
C ALA A 171 18.64 -7.31 2.09
N ILE A 172 17.34 -7.59 2.19
CA ILE A 172 16.51 -7.79 0.98
C ILE A 172 16.39 -6.52 0.15
N THR A 173 16.27 -5.37 0.80
CA THR A 173 16.19 -4.08 0.09
C THR A 173 17.51 -3.76 -0.61
N ARG A 174 18.64 -4.05 0.04
CA ARG A 174 19.97 -3.88 -0.55
C ARG A 174 20.17 -4.78 -1.78
N LEU A 175 19.78 -6.05 -1.70
CA LEU A 175 19.85 -6.98 -2.83
C LEU A 175 19.01 -6.48 -4.02
N ALA A 176 17.77 -6.04 -3.76
CA ALA A 176 16.89 -5.48 -4.78
C ALA A 176 17.47 -4.18 -5.41
N LEU A 177 18.11 -3.33 -4.60
CA LEU A 177 18.80 -2.14 -5.08
C LEU A 177 19.96 -2.47 -6.00
N GLN A 178 20.84 -3.38 -5.58
CA GLN A 178 22.00 -3.82 -6.37
C GLN A 178 21.55 -4.37 -7.73
N GLN A 179 20.56 -5.26 -7.75
CA GLN A 179 19.98 -5.81 -8.97
C GLN A 179 19.44 -4.71 -9.90
N ARG A 180 18.76 -3.70 -9.34
CA ARG A 180 18.18 -2.60 -10.13
C ARG A 180 19.26 -1.68 -10.71
N LEU A 181 20.32 -1.40 -9.95
CA LEU A 181 21.46 -0.63 -10.42
C LEU A 181 22.24 -1.38 -11.53
N GLU A 182 22.49 -2.67 -11.34
CA GLU A 182 23.15 -3.51 -12.37
C GLU A 182 22.36 -3.56 -13.68
N THR A 183 21.04 -3.71 -13.58
CA THR A 183 20.15 -3.73 -14.76
C THR A 183 20.21 -2.41 -15.52
N ARG A 184 20.28 -1.27 -14.81
CA ARG A 184 20.45 0.05 -15.43
C ARG A 184 21.78 0.21 -16.15
N VAL A 185 22.88 -0.22 -15.52
CA VAL A 185 24.22 -0.17 -16.14
C VAL A 185 24.26 -1.00 -17.42
N LYS A 186 23.69 -2.21 -17.39
CA LYS A 186 23.59 -3.08 -18.58
C LYS A 186 22.76 -2.44 -19.69
N ALA A 187 21.61 -1.84 -19.37
CA ALA A 187 20.76 -1.16 -20.35
C ALA A 187 21.47 0.04 -21.00
N GLN A 188 22.21 0.84 -20.22
CA GLN A 188 22.99 1.97 -20.73
C GLN A 188 24.14 1.51 -21.64
N ALA A 189 24.83 0.43 -21.27
CA ALA A 189 25.89 -0.15 -22.11
C ALA A 189 25.35 -0.69 -23.45
N MET A 190 24.16 -1.32 -23.45
CA MET A 190 23.49 -1.80 -24.67
C MET A 190 23.07 -0.65 -25.60
N GLN A 191 22.54 0.45 -25.04
CA GLN A 191 22.20 1.65 -25.82
C GLN A 191 23.45 2.32 -26.43
N HIS A 192 24.58 2.29 -25.72
CA HIS A 192 25.84 2.83 -26.23
C HIS A 192 26.44 1.97 -27.36
N ASN A 193 26.27 0.64 -27.31
CA ASN A 193 26.73 -0.25 -28.37
C ASN A 193 25.85 -0.19 -29.64
N MET A 194 24.53 0.06 -29.51
CA MET A 194 23.65 0.27 -30.68
C MET A 194 23.92 1.60 -31.40
N THR A 195 24.30 2.64 -30.67
CA THR A 195 24.63 3.95 -31.27
C THR A 195 25.98 3.97 -31.99
N ASN A 196 26.93 3.11 -31.58
CA ASN A 196 28.23 2.98 -32.24
C ASN A 196 28.25 1.94 -33.40
N GLY A 197 27.17 1.18 -33.60
CA GLY A 197 27.05 0.17 -34.66
C GLY A 197 26.52 0.69 -36.01
N VAL A 198 26.11 1.95 -36.11
CA VAL A 198 25.57 2.56 -37.33
C VAL A 198 26.32 3.86 -37.66
N THR A 199 27.65 3.83 -37.76
CA THR A 199 28.37 4.86 -38.56
C THR A 199 29.73 4.35 -39.00
N THR A 200 29.77 3.64 -40.12
CA THR A 200 30.99 3.60 -40.95
C THR A 200 30.56 3.75 -42.40
N SER A 201 30.36 4.99 -42.83
CA SER A 201 30.90 5.53 -44.09
C SER A 201 30.36 6.93 -44.35
N GLN A 202 31.29 7.81 -44.73
CA GLN A 202 31.14 9.13 -45.36
C GLN A 202 31.30 10.38 -44.48
N THR A 203 32.56 10.82 -44.46
CA THR A 203 33.03 12.20 -44.37
C THR A 203 32.36 13.12 -45.40
N VAL A 204 31.74 14.22 -44.96
CA VAL A 204 31.87 15.55 -45.61
C VAL A 204 31.82 16.66 -44.54
N ARG A 205 32.72 17.60 -44.72
CA ARG A 205 33.08 18.78 -43.92
C ARG A 205 32.13 19.95 -44.27
N LEU A 206 31.77 20.82 -43.30
CA LEU A 206 32.02 22.29 -43.32
C LEU A 206 31.06 23.13 -42.46
N LYS A 207 31.72 24.02 -41.71
CA LYS A 207 31.46 25.45 -41.48
C LYS A 207 30.58 25.93 -40.31
N SER A 208 31.19 26.96 -39.70
CA SER A 208 30.85 27.74 -38.53
C SER A 208 29.61 28.62 -38.68
N SER A 209 28.98 28.95 -37.55
CA SER A 209 28.45 30.30 -37.32
C SER A 209 28.36 30.65 -35.83
N LYS A 210 28.28 31.96 -35.58
CA LYS A 210 28.74 32.73 -34.42
C LYS A 210 27.81 32.71 -33.20
N LYS A 211 28.48 32.83 -32.04
CA LYS A 211 28.15 33.58 -30.79
C LYS A 211 26.81 34.32 -30.75
N SER A 212 26.14 34.22 -29.58
CA SER A 212 25.77 35.43 -28.83
C SER A 212 25.82 35.20 -27.31
N LYS A 213 26.35 36.20 -26.60
CA LYS A 213 26.46 36.32 -25.15
C LYS A 213 25.19 36.98 -24.60
N LYS A 214 24.74 36.62 -23.39
CA LYS A 214 24.49 37.64 -22.34
C LYS A 214 24.37 37.02 -20.95
N LYS A 215 25.19 37.58 -20.06
CA LYS A 215 25.27 37.37 -18.62
C LYS A 215 24.17 38.16 -17.91
N ASP A 216 23.71 37.56 -16.81
CA ASP A 216 23.45 38.13 -15.49
C ASP A 216 22.64 39.42 -15.36
N LYS A 217 21.42 39.28 -14.81
CA LYS A 217 20.85 40.22 -13.84
C LYS A 217 20.13 39.43 -12.75
N PHE A 218 20.84 39.17 -11.65
CA PHE A 218 20.22 38.84 -10.37
C PHE A 218 19.78 40.15 -9.71
N HIS A 219 18.49 40.27 -9.44
CA HIS A 219 17.95 41.19 -8.46
C HIS A 219 17.00 40.44 -7.53
N ASN A 220 17.14 40.77 -6.25
CA ASN A 220 16.49 40.21 -5.09
C ASN A 220 14.98 40.04 -5.23
N MET A 221 14.48 38.86 -4.81
CA MET A 221 13.23 38.72 -4.08
C MET A 221 13.28 37.43 -3.28
N ALA A 222 13.95 37.50 -2.13
CA ALA A 222 13.66 36.58 -1.03
C ALA A 222 12.33 37.02 -0.42
N SER A 223 11.24 36.37 -0.81
CA SER A 223 9.95 36.49 -0.13
C SER A 223 9.34 35.11 0.04
N THR A 224 9.46 34.62 1.27
CA THR A 224 8.50 33.74 1.96
C THR A 224 8.29 32.36 1.33
N ALA A 225 9.17 31.42 1.68
CA ALA A 225 8.81 30.00 1.66
C ALA A 225 7.65 29.78 2.63
N LYS A 226 6.40 29.82 2.12
CA LYS A 226 5.26 29.24 2.82
C LYS A 226 5.61 27.77 3.05
N SER A 227 5.51 27.32 4.31
CA SER A 227 5.50 25.90 4.63
C SER A 227 4.53 25.20 3.69
N LEU A 228 5.02 24.25 2.88
CA LEU A 228 4.13 23.38 2.13
C LEU A 228 3.29 22.63 3.16
N ASP A 229 1.98 22.86 3.15
CA ASP A 229 1.06 22.10 4.00
C ASP A 229 1.30 20.60 3.76
N PRO A 230 1.38 19.78 4.82
CA PRO A 230 1.64 18.37 4.68
C PRO A 230 0.58 17.73 3.77
N VAL A 231 1.04 16.97 2.76
CA VAL A 231 0.17 16.28 1.81
C VAL A 231 -0.75 15.32 2.57
N GLN A 232 -2.04 15.64 2.61
CA GLN A 232 -3.03 14.87 3.36
C GLN A 232 -3.37 13.59 2.61
N THR A 233 -3.35 12.44 3.31
CA THR A 233 -3.66 11.15 2.69
C THR A 233 -5.09 10.71 3.03
N PHE A 234 -5.86 10.29 2.04
CA PHE A 234 -7.26 9.86 2.19
C PHE A 234 -7.45 8.45 1.65
N LYS A 235 -7.98 7.56 2.48
CA LYS A 235 -8.39 6.20 2.10
C LYS A 235 -9.81 6.22 1.53
N ILE A 236 -9.95 5.99 0.23
CA ILE A 236 -11.23 5.95 -0.49
C ILE A 236 -11.54 4.52 -0.90
N LEU A 237 -12.73 4.03 -0.54
CA LEU A 237 -13.21 2.71 -0.94
C LEU A 237 -14.14 2.81 -2.14
N ILE A 238 -14.05 1.86 -3.06
CA ILE A 238 -15.03 1.67 -4.12
C ILE A 238 -15.76 0.34 -3.88
N ILE A 239 -17.08 0.40 -3.73
CA ILE A 239 -17.94 -0.76 -3.46
C ILE A 239 -19.08 -0.85 -4.48
N GLY A 240 -19.67 -2.04 -4.63
CA GLY A 240 -20.72 -2.31 -5.61
C GLY A 240 -20.60 -3.70 -6.22
N ASP A 241 -21.62 -4.11 -6.97
CA ASP A 241 -21.72 -5.46 -7.54
C ASP A 241 -20.55 -5.84 -8.46
N SER A 242 -20.39 -7.14 -8.70
CA SER A 242 -19.42 -7.66 -9.66
C SER A 242 -19.72 -7.11 -11.06
N GLY A 243 -18.68 -6.67 -11.76
CA GLY A 243 -18.78 -6.21 -13.14
C GLY A 243 -19.43 -4.85 -13.39
N VAL A 244 -19.74 -4.07 -12.35
CA VAL A 244 -20.22 -2.68 -12.52
C VAL A 244 -19.14 -1.69 -12.97
N GLY A 245 -17.88 -2.13 -13.06
CA GLY A 245 -16.76 -1.33 -13.58
C GLY A 245 -16.00 -0.50 -12.54
N LYS A 246 -15.99 -0.92 -11.27
CA LYS A 246 -15.20 -0.30 -10.18
C LYS A 246 -13.71 -0.20 -10.52
N SER A 247 -13.10 -1.30 -10.97
CA SER A 247 -11.70 -1.33 -11.40
C SER A 247 -11.45 -0.43 -12.61
N SER A 248 -12.37 -0.41 -13.57
CA SER A 248 -12.29 0.46 -14.74
C SER A 248 -12.32 1.94 -14.34
N LEU A 249 -13.18 2.33 -13.38
CA LEU A 249 -13.20 3.69 -12.84
C LEU A 249 -11.89 4.05 -12.12
N MET A 250 -11.36 3.13 -11.31
CA MET A 250 -10.08 3.32 -10.63
C MET A 250 -8.92 3.51 -11.61
N VAL A 251 -8.78 2.60 -12.59
CA VAL A 251 -7.72 2.66 -13.61
C VAL A 251 -7.89 3.91 -14.48
N ARG A 252 -9.13 4.24 -14.88
CA ARG A 252 -9.40 5.46 -15.64
C ARG A 252 -8.97 6.71 -14.88
N PHE A 253 -9.30 6.80 -13.59
CA PHE A 253 -8.93 7.96 -12.79
C PHE A 253 -7.42 8.10 -12.56
N VAL A 254 -6.72 6.99 -12.33
CA VAL A 254 -5.29 7.03 -11.94
C VAL A 254 -4.35 7.04 -13.14
N ASP A 255 -4.63 6.20 -14.14
CA ASP A 255 -3.72 5.96 -15.26
C ASP A 255 -4.18 6.63 -16.56
N ASP A 256 -5.41 7.17 -16.60
CA ASP A 256 -6.10 7.64 -17.81
C ASP A 256 -6.16 6.60 -18.94
N ILE A 257 -6.31 5.33 -18.55
CA ILE A 257 -6.39 4.18 -19.45
C ILE A 257 -7.75 3.49 -19.26
N PHE A 258 -8.32 2.99 -20.35
CA PHE A 258 -9.42 2.03 -20.33
C PHE A 258 -9.05 0.79 -21.12
N THR A 259 -9.46 -0.38 -20.64
CA THR A 259 -9.28 -1.66 -21.33
C THR A 259 -10.61 -2.39 -21.31
N ALA A 260 -11.09 -2.78 -22.49
CA ALA A 260 -12.36 -3.48 -22.67
C ALA A 260 -12.31 -4.96 -22.19
N ALA A 261 -11.12 -5.50 -21.96
CA ALA A 261 -10.96 -6.85 -21.43
C ALA A 261 -11.54 -6.93 -20.01
N TYR A 262 -12.60 -7.71 -19.84
CA TYR A 262 -13.19 -7.99 -18.56
C TYR A 262 -12.26 -8.89 -17.73
N ILE A 263 -11.51 -8.28 -16.82
CA ILE A 263 -10.72 -9.00 -15.81
C ILE A 263 -11.50 -8.92 -14.51
N THR A 264 -11.91 -10.07 -13.98
CA THR A 264 -12.58 -10.14 -12.68
C THR A 264 -11.59 -9.75 -11.58
N THR A 265 -11.95 -8.75 -10.79
CA THR A 265 -11.16 -8.35 -9.61
C THR A 265 -11.29 -9.44 -8.55
N ILE A 266 -10.21 -10.17 -8.34
CA ILE A 266 -10.13 -11.18 -7.28
C ILE A 266 -9.45 -10.52 -6.08
N GLY A 267 -10.20 -10.23 -5.02
CA GLY A 267 -9.68 -9.56 -3.82
C GLY A 267 -9.85 -8.03 -3.84
N VAL A 268 -8.88 -7.27 -3.31
CA VAL A 268 -8.91 -5.80 -3.29
C VAL A 268 -7.71 -5.28 -4.05
N ASP A 269 -7.93 -4.47 -5.08
CA ASP A 269 -6.86 -3.80 -5.85
C ASP A 269 -6.63 -2.38 -5.29
N PHE A 270 -5.41 -1.87 -5.42
CA PHE A 270 -4.98 -0.63 -4.76
C PHE A 270 -4.17 0.26 -5.70
N LYS A 271 -4.61 1.51 -5.84
CA LYS A 271 -3.87 2.55 -6.57
C LYS A 271 -3.80 3.84 -5.76
N MET A 272 -2.73 4.60 -5.98
CA MET A 272 -2.55 5.92 -5.38
C MET A 272 -2.47 7.00 -6.45
N SER A 273 -3.12 8.11 -6.20
CA SER A 273 -3.01 9.33 -7.00
C SER A 273 -2.88 10.54 -6.09
N THR A 274 -2.20 11.61 -6.53
CA THR A 274 -2.15 12.88 -5.80
C THR A 274 -2.86 13.93 -6.63
N ILE A 275 -3.91 14.52 -6.07
CA ILE A 275 -4.71 15.55 -6.72
C ILE A 275 -4.71 16.82 -5.87
N ASN A 276 -5.01 17.96 -6.49
CA ASN A 276 -5.21 19.22 -5.79
C ASN A 276 -6.71 19.48 -5.65
N VAL A 277 -7.21 19.58 -4.42
CA VAL A 277 -8.62 19.84 -4.11
C VAL A 277 -8.70 21.03 -3.17
N ASP A 278 -9.45 22.07 -3.55
CA ASP A 278 -9.63 23.30 -2.77
C ASP A 278 -8.28 23.90 -2.29
N GLY A 279 -7.26 23.86 -3.15
CA GLY A 279 -5.91 24.38 -2.86
C GLY A 279 -5.04 23.46 -2.00
N HIS A 280 -5.53 22.29 -1.59
CA HIS A 280 -4.81 21.31 -0.78
C HIS A 280 -4.31 20.15 -1.66
N GLN A 281 -3.03 19.78 -1.50
CA GLN A 281 -2.51 18.55 -2.09
C GLN A 281 -3.01 17.35 -1.28
N CYS A 282 -3.87 16.55 -1.92
CA CYS A 282 -4.53 15.38 -1.36
C CYS A 282 -3.99 14.13 -2.05
N ARG A 283 -3.35 13.24 -1.28
CA ARG A 283 -2.98 11.90 -1.74
C ARG A 283 -4.15 10.96 -1.51
N ILE A 284 -4.74 10.44 -2.57
CA ILE A 284 -5.82 9.48 -2.51
C ILE A 284 -5.25 8.07 -2.59
N GLN A 285 -5.69 7.21 -1.68
CA GLN A 285 -5.48 5.78 -1.66
C GLN A 285 -6.80 5.11 -2.03
N ILE A 286 -6.91 4.60 -3.26
CA ILE A 286 -8.13 4.01 -3.80
C ILE A 286 -8.05 2.50 -3.60
N TRP A 287 -9.05 1.96 -2.89
CA TRP A 287 -9.19 0.54 -2.64
C TRP A 287 -10.39 0.03 -3.43
N ASP A 288 -10.12 -0.66 -4.53
CA ASP A 288 -11.12 -1.28 -5.38
C ASP A 288 -11.46 -2.67 -4.83
N THR A 289 -12.64 -2.80 -4.24
CA THR A 289 -13.06 -4.05 -3.61
C THR A 289 -13.69 -5.01 -4.61
N ALA A 290 -13.38 -6.31 -4.53
CA ALA A 290 -14.05 -7.32 -5.35
C ALA A 290 -15.57 -7.24 -5.14
N GLY A 291 -16.31 -7.17 -6.25
CA GLY A 291 -17.78 -7.13 -6.24
C GLY A 291 -18.44 -8.49 -6.05
N GLN A 292 -17.70 -9.56 -5.72
CA GLN A 292 -18.31 -10.87 -5.51
C GLN A 292 -18.98 -10.92 -4.13
N GLU A 293 -20.29 -11.04 -4.18
CA GLU A 293 -21.21 -11.24 -3.07
C GLU A 293 -20.82 -12.43 -2.16
N ARG A 294 -20.15 -13.45 -2.71
CA ARG A 294 -19.60 -14.60 -1.96
C ARG A 294 -18.44 -14.25 -1.02
N PHE A 295 -17.83 -13.07 -1.17
CA PHE A 295 -16.68 -12.62 -0.36
C PHE A 295 -16.99 -11.42 0.55
N ARG A 296 -18.27 -11.07 0.76
CA ARG A 296 -18.69 -9.93 1.61
C ARG A 296 -18.05 -9.94 3.01
N VAL A 297 -17.83 -11.12 3.60
CA VAL A 297 -17.14 -11.26 4.90
C VAL A 297 -15.69 -10.73 4.84
N ILE A 298 -14.99 -10.87 3.72
CA ILE A 298 -13.60 -10.41 3.52
C ILE A 298 -13.56 -8.89 3.30
N THR A 299 -14.59 -8.32 2.68
CA THR A 299 -14.69 -6.86 2.43
C THR A 299 -14.84 -6.07 3.73
N SER A 300 -15.49 -6.64 4.75
CA SER A 300 -15.75 -6.00 6.06
C SER A 300 -14.50 -5.36 6.72
N THR A 301 -13.33 -6.01 6.61
CA THR A 301 -12.07 -5.55 7.21
C THR A 301 -11.53 -4.27 6.56
N TYR A 302 -11.83 -4.04 5.27
CA TYR A 302 -11.30 -2.88 4.52
C TYR A 302 -12.07 -1.59 4.80
N TYR A 303 -13.31 -1.68 5.29
CA TYR A 303 -14.14 -0.53 5.70
C TYR A 303 -13.50 0.28 6.84
N ARG A 304 -12.69 -0.36 7.70
CA ARG A 304 -12.04 0.32 8.82
C ARG A 304 -11.06 1.39 8.32
N GLY A 305 -11.19 2.59 8.87
CA GLY A 305 -10.33 3.73 8.53
C GLY A 305 -10.58 4.32 7.14
N ALA A 306 -11.72 4.01 6.50
CA ALA A 306 -12.12 4.71 5.28
C ALA A 306 -12.37 6.20 5.58
N ASP A 307 -11.79 7.07 4.76
CA ASP A 307 -12.04 8.51 4.77
C ASP A 307 -13.19 8.91 3.83
N GLY A 308 -13.55 8.06 2.86
CA GLY A 308 -14.68 8.24 1.95
C GLY A 308 -15.05 6.96 1.20
N VAL A 309 -16.29 6.86 0.72
CA VAL A 309 -16.81 5.69 0.01
C VAL A 309 -17.50 6.10 -1.29
N ILE A 310 -17.16 5.43 -2.39
CA ILE A 310 -17.83 5.52 -3.68
C ILE A 310 -18.66 4.24 -3.87
N ILE A 311 -19.97 4.40 -4.02
CA ILE A 311 -20.91 3.29 -4.21
C ILE A 311 -21.30 3.25 -5.68
N VAL A 312 -20.97 2.15 -6.36
CA VAL A 312 -21.06 2.05 -7.82
C VAL A 312 -22.13 1.04 -8.23
N TYR A 313 -22.99 1.43 -9.16
CA TYR A 313 -23.86 0.52 -9.91
C TYR A 313 -23.63 0.71 -11.42
N ASP A 314 -24.14 -0.21 -12.24
CA ASP A 314 -24.09 -0.15 -13.69
C ASP A 314 -25.44 0.33 -14.23
N VAL A 315 -25.45 1.41 -15.01
CA VAL A 315 -26.68 2.00 -15.56
C VAL A 315 -27.41 1.07 -16.54
N THR A 316 -26.72 0.06 -17.06
CA THR A 316 -27.25 -0.97 -17.97
C THR A 316 -27.71 -2.23 -17.22
N ASN A 317 -27.53 -2.29 -15.90
CA ASN A 317 -27.91 -3.43 -15.06
C ASN A 317 -28.78 -2.98 -13.87
N GLY A 318 -30.10 -3.16 -14.00
CA GLY A 318 -31.07 -2.81 -12.96
C GLY A 318 -30.94 -3.61 -11.65
N GLU A 319 -30.43 -4.85 -11.71
CA GLU A 319 -30.16 -5.64 -10.50
C GLU A 319 -29.06 -4.99 -9.65
N SER A 320 -28.00 -4.48 -10.31
CA SER A 320 -26.92 -3.78 -9.62
C SER A 320 -27.38 -2.52 -8.88
N PHE A 321 -28.41 -1.84 -9.42
CA PHE A 321 -29.06 -0.71 -8.76
C PHE A 321 -29.93 -1.16 -7.58
N ALA A 322 -30.72 -2.23 -7.74
CA ALA A 322 -31.54 -2.79 -6.67
C ALA A 322 -30.69 -3.24 -5.46
N ASN A 323 -29.48 -3.73 -5.71
CA ASN A 323 -28.54 -4.21 -4.69
C ASN A 323 -27.82 -3.09 -3.93
N LEU A 324 -27.94 -1.81 -4.34
CA LEU A 324 -27.33 -0.66 -3.64
C LEU A 324 -27.71 -0.59 -2.16
N LYS A 325 -28.96 -0.96 -1.82
CA LYS A 325 -29.46 -0.99 -0.44
C LYS A 325 -28.60 -1.89 0.46
N ASP A 326 -28.13 -3.01 -0.06
CA ASP A 326 -27.35 -3.98 0.70
C ASP A 326 -25.92 -3.49 0.87
N TRP A 327 -25.35 -2.84 -0.15
CA TRP A 327 -24.02 -2.21 -0.07
C TRP A 327 -23.99 -1.05 0.92
N ILE A 328 -25.02 -0.20 0.92
CA ILE A 328 -25.17 0.90 1.89
C ILE A 328 -25.31 0.32 3.30
N THR A 329 -26.15 -0.69 3.49
CA THR A 329 -26.33 -1.30 4.82
C THR A 329 -25.04 -1.95 5.31
N GLU A 330 -24.31 -2.65 4.43
CA GLU A 330 -23.06 -3.32 4.78
C GLU A 330 -21.96 -2.33 5.16
N MET A 331 -21.82 -1.24 4.40
CA MET A 331 -20.81 -0.23 4.70
C MET A 331 -21.15 0.52 6.01
N GLU A 332 -22.43 0.77 6.30
CA GLU A 332 -22.87 1.46 7.52
C GLU A 332 -22.65 0.63 8.79
N ARG A 333 -22.54 -0.69 8.67
CA ARG A 333 -22.16 -1.56 9.79
C ARG A 333 -20.67 -1.46 10.16
N HIS A 334 -19.81 -1.11 9.20
CA HIS A 334 -18.35 -1.24 9.36
C HIS A 334 -17.59 0.09 9.30
N CYS A 335 -18.16 1.12 8.68
CA CYS A 335 -17.61 2.48 8.64
C CYS A 335 -18.20 3.36 9.74
N ASP A 336 -17.45 4.40 10.10
CA ASP A 336 -17.98 5.52 10.88
C ASP A 336 -19.12 6.21 10.09
N GLN A 337 -20.22 6.52 10.77
CA GLN A 337 -21.41 7.14 10.17
C GLN A 337 -21.13 8.47 9.49
N SER A 338 -20.10 9.20 9.96
CA SER A 338 -19.68 10.48 9.39
C SER A 338 -18.80 10.34 8.14
N VAL A 339 -18.46 9.12 7.71
CA VAL A 339 -17.74 8.89 6.45
C VAL A 339 -18.58 9.40 5.28
N PRO A 340 -18.07 10.34 4.46
CA PRO A 340 -18.77 10.81 3.29
C PRO A 340 -18.91 9.68 2.26
N LYS A 341 -20.04 9.70 1.57
CA LYS A 341 -20.44 8.69 0.60
C LYS A 341 -20.92 9.40 -0.66
N ILE A 342 -20.60 8.87 -1.84
CA ILE A 342 -21.20 9.31 -3.11
C ILE A 342 -21.77 8.11 -3.85
N LEU A 343 -22.83 8.34 -4.63
CA LEU A 343 -23.42 7.35 -5.53
C LEU A 343 -22.94 7.59 -6.96
N VAL A 344 -22.49 6.52 -7.62
CA VAL A 344 -21.98 6.57 -8.99
C VAL A 344 -22.70 5.54 -9.86
N GLY A 345 -23.42 6.02 -10.87
CA GLY A 345 -23.88 5.18 -11.98
C GLY A 345 -22.79 5.11 -13.03
N ASN A 346 -22.24 3.92 -13.31
CA ASN A 346 -21.16 3.73 -14.27
C ASN A 346 -21.67 3.07 -15.56
N LYS A 347 -20.84 3.13 -16.61
CA LYS A 347 -21.15 2.68 -17.99
C LYS A 347 -22.22 3.52 -18.68
N ASP A 348 -22.33 4.80 -18.31
CA ASP A 348 -23.10 5.80 -19.04
C ASP A 348 -22.33 6.25 -20.28
N ASP A 349 -22.02 5.26 -21.14
CA ASP A 349 -21.21 5.40 -22.34
C ASP A 349 -22.03 6.07 -23.46
N ASP A 350 -21.40 6.94 -24.25
CA ASP A 350 -22.09 7.77 -25.25
C ASP A 350 -22.72 6.94 -26.39
N ASP A 351 -22.20 5.74 -26.66
CA ASP A 351 -22.71 4.81 -27.67
C ASP A 351 -23.80 3.86 -27.15
N ASN A 352 -24.18 3.97 -25.87
CA ASN A 352 -25.04 3.00 -25.19
C ASN A 352 -26.34 3.60 -24.64
N GLU A 353 -26.80 4.75 -25.19
CA GLU A 353 -28.04 5.41 -24.74
C GLU A 353 -29.27 4.47 -24.76
N MET A 354 -29.32 3.51 -25.70
CA MET A 354 -30.42 2.52 -25.77
C MET A 354 -30.26 1.33 -24.81
N GLY A 355 -29.08 1.13 -24.21
CA GLY A 355 -28.79 0.05 -23.27
C GLY A 355 -28.99 0.43 -21.79
N LYS A 356 -29.31 1.69 -21.51
CA LYS A 356 -29.55 2.21 -20.16
C LYS A 356 -30.91 1.74 -19.64
N VAL A 357 -30.89 0.88 -18.61
CA VAL A 357 -32.10 0.34 -17.97
C VAL A 357 -32.45 1.05 -16.65
N VAL A 358 -31.48 1.76 -16.06
CA VAL A 358 -31.69 2.60 -14.87
C VAL A 358 -31.76 4.05 -15.30
N LEU A 359 -32.93 4.68 -15.17
CA LEU A 359 -33.12 6.07 -15.53
C LEU A 359 -32.33 7.00 -14.60
N THR A 360 -31.70 8.03 -15.18
CA THR A 360 -30.98 9.06 -14.42
C THR A 360 -31.88 9.72 -13.37
N SER A 361 -33.16 9.91 -13.68
CA SER A 361 -34.15 10.47 -12.76
C SER A 361 -34.36 9.60 -11.52
N ASP A 362 -34.43 8.29 -11.70
CA ASP A 362 -34.73 7.34 -10.61
C ASP A 362 -33.52 7.17 -9.71
N ALA A 363 -32.33 7.08 -10.31
CA ALA A 363 -31.07 7.05 -9.57
C ALA A 363 -30.82 8.35 -8.79
N ARG A 364 -31.15 9.50 -9.38
CA ARG A 364 -31.06 10.80 -8.71
C ARG A 364 -32.05 10.91 -7.55
N ALA A 365 -33.31 10.51 -7.75
CA ALA A 365 -34.31 10.50 -6.68
C ALA A 365 -33.89 9.58 -5.52
N TYR A 366 -33.33 8.41 -5.83
CA TYR A 366 -32.77 7.51 -4.81
C TYR A 366 -31.60 8.13 -4.05
N ALA A 367 -30.68 8.79 -4.75
CA ALA A 367 -29.54 9.47 -4.14
C ALA A 367 -29.99 10.62 -3.23
N GLU A 368 -30.95 11.42 -3.66
CA GLU A 368 -31.56 12.50 -2.87
C GLU A 368 -32.24 11.96 -1.61
N GLN A 369 -33.01 10.88 -1.73
CA GLN A 369 -33.64 10.20 -0.59
C GLN A 369 -32.59 9.72 0.44
N LYS A 370 -31.42 9.29 -0.03
CA LYS A 370 -30.30 8.83 0.81
C LYS A 370 -29.31 9.93 1.19
N ASN A 371 -29.53 11.17 0.75
CA ASN A 371 -28.63 12.30 0.92
C ASN A 371 -27.19 12.03 0.43
N LEU A 372 -27.09 11.42 -0.76
CA LEU A 372 -25.84 11.08 -1.42
C LEU A 372 -25.63 11.99 -2.64
N PRO A 373 -24.47 12.66 -2.80
CA PRO A 373 -24.10 13.25 -4.07
C PRO A 373 -24.07 12.18 -5.17
N PHE A 374 -24.62 12.51 -6.33
CA PHE A 374 -24.82 11.57 -7.44
C PHE A 374 -24.07 11.99 -8.69
N PHE A 375 -23.38 11.04 -9.32
CA PHE A 375 -22.69 11.21 -10.60
C PHE A 375 -23.03 10.04 -11.52
N GLU A 376 -23.33 10.33 -12.78
CA GLU A 376 -23.26 9.33 -13.85
C GLU A 376 -21.91 9.46 -14.55
N THR A 377 -21.25 8.32 -14.73
CA THR A 377 -19.87 8.23 -15.18
C THR A 377 -19.74 7.21 -16.29
N SER A 378 -18.74 7.42 -17.15
CA SER A 378 -18.27 6.42 -18.09
C SER A 378 -16.77 6.27 -17.91
N ALA A 379 -16.32 5.12 -17.40
CA ALA A 379 -14.91 4.79 -17.40
C ALA A 379 -14.35 4.65 -18.83
N LYS A 380 -15.20 4.28 -19.80
CA LYS A 380 -14.83 4.12 -21.22
C LYS A 380 -14.52 5.49 -21.83
N ASP A 381 -15.47 6.42 -21.73
CA ASP A 381 -15.44 7.74 -22.36
C ASP A 381 -14.84 8.83 -21.46
N ASN A 382 -14.37 8.46 -20.26
CA ASN A 382 -13.85 9.36 -19.23
C ASN A 382 -14.85 10.46 -18.80
N LYS A 383 -16.15 10.13 -18.85
CA LYS A 383 -17.23 11.04 -18.46
C LYS A 383 -17.33 11.09 -16.94
N ASN A 384 -17.20 12.29 -16.37
CA ASN A 384 -17.39 12.59 -14.94
C ASN A 384 -16.54 11.77 -13.94
N THR A 385 -15.61 10.92 -14.38
CA THR A 385 -14.77 10.10 -13.49
C THR A 385 -13.96 10.98 -12.55
N GLY A 386 -13.22 11.96 -13.09
CA GLY A 386 -12.45 12.92 -12.27
C GLY A 386 -13.31 13.75 -11.32
N LEU A 387 -14.53 14.14 -11.75
CA LEU A 387 -15.45 14.91 -10.91
C LEU A 387 -15.90 14.10 -9.69
N ALA A 388 -16.26 12.82 -9.88
CA ALA A 388 -16.66 11.94 -8.78
C ALA A 388 -15.54 11.75 -7.75
N PHE A 389 -14.30 11.48 -8.19
CA PHE A 389 -13.16 11.31 -7.29
C PHE A 389 -12.73 12.62 -6.60
N ASN A 390 -12.81 13.75 -7.30
CA ASN A 390 -12.56 15.06 -6.70
C ASN A 390 -13.60 15.38 -5.61
N GLU A 391 -14.88 15.08 -5.88
CA GLU A 391 -15.97 15.37 -4.94
C GLU A 391 -15.85 14.55 -3.65
N ILE A 392 -15.64 13.23 -3.73
CA ILE A 392 -15.49 12.42 -2.51
C ILE A 392 -14.25 12.87 -1.71
N THR A 393 -13.17 13.25 -2.39
CA THR A 393 -11.94 13.75 -1.74
C THR A 393 -12.20 15.10 -1.07
N ARG A 394 -12.96 15.98 -1.71
CA ARG A 394 -13.38 17.27 -1.16
C ARG A 394 -14.22 17.09 0.11
N LEU A 395 -15.17 16.15 0.10
CA LEU A 395 -15.99 15.85 1.27
C LEU A 395 -15.16 15.25 2.42
N ALA A 396 -14.24 14.34 2.10
CA ALA A 396 -13.32 13.75 3.08
C ALA A 396 -12.39 14.81 3.70
N LEU A 397 -11.83 15.70 2.88
CA LEU A 397 -11.03 16.84 3.31
C LEU A 397 -11.84 17.76 4.21
N LYS A 398 -13.06 18.16 3.79
CA LYS A 398 -13.94 19.01 4.58
C LYS A 398 -14.23 18.40 5.95
N ARG A 399 -14.54 17.09 6.01
CA ARG A 399 -14.74 16.38 7.28
C ARG A 399 -13.51 16.43 8.18
N ARG A 400 -12.32 16.20 7.62
CA ARG A 400 -11.06 16.23 8.37
C ARG A 400 -10.74 17.63 8.91
N LEU A 401 -11.07 18.68 8.15
CA LEU A 401 -10.89 20.07 8.57
C LEU A 401 -11.92 20.52 9.62
N THR A 402 -13.17 20.03 9.55
CA THR A 402 -14.25 20.41 10.50
C THR A 402 -14.25 19.57 11.78
N GLN A 403 -13.65 18.38 11.78
CA GLN A 403 -13.45 17.55 12.97
C GLN A 403 -11.95 17.38 13.30
N PRO A 404 -11.24 18.45 13.70
CA PRO A 404 -9.80 18.38 13.98
C PRO A 404 -9.44 17.46 15.18
N ASN A 405 -10.41 17.07 16.01
CA ASN A 405 -10.17 16.34 17.26
C ASN A 405 -10.01 14.81 17.16
N ASN A 406 -10.02 14.21 15.96
CA ASN A 406 -9.60 12.81 15.77
C ASN A 406 -8.27 12.67 15.02
N ALA A 407 -7.58 13.78 14.72
CA ALA A 407 -6.28 13.79 14.05
C ALA A 407 -5.08 13.95 15.00
N GLN A 408 -5.29 13.89 16.32
CA GLN A 408 -4.21 13.74 17.31
C GLN A 408 -4.26 12.35 17.97
N SER A 409 -4.01 11.32 17.17
CA SER A 409 -3.46 10.07 17.71
C SER A 409 -2.44 9.42 16.76
N THR A 410 -1.73 10.21 15.95
CA THR A 410 -0.56 9.74 15.18
C THR A 410 0.44 10.86 14.83
N THR A 411 0.71 11.81 15.75
CA THR A 411 2.00 12.53 15.83
C THR A 411 2.00 13.45 17.05
N GLY A 412 2.80 13.14 18.07
CA GLY A 412 3.00 13.99 19.24
C GLY A 412 2.97 13.19 20.55
N GLY A 413 4.11 12.68 20.99
CA GLY A 413 4.25 12.11 22.32
C GLY A 413 3.98 13.18 23.38
N THR A 414 2.85 13.07 24.07
CA THR A 414 2.63 13.75 25.34
C THR A 414 3.71 13.26 26.30
N ARG A 415 4.71 14.11 26.58
CA ARG A 415 5.60 13.93 27.73
C ARG A 415 4.74 14.04 29.00
N ILE A 416 4.18 12.92 29.45
CA ILE A 416 3.79 12.76 30.85
C ILE A 416 5.10 12.49 31.59
N GLY A 417 5.81 13.58 31.93
CA GLY A 417 6.89 13.48 32.89
C GLY A 417 6.31 13.11 34.25
N PRO A 418 6.92 12.18 35.01
CA PRO A 418 6.51 11.95 36.38
C PRO A 418 6.73 13.24 37.17
N LYS A 419 5.66 13.80 37.75
CA LYS A 419 5.81 14.77 38.85
C LYS A 419 6.58 14.05 39.95
N ARG A 420 7.86 14.39 40.08
CA ARG A 420 8.69 14.11 41.25
C ARG A 420 7.96 14.65 42.47
N THR A 421 7.36 13.77 43.26
CA THR A 421 6.90 14.10 44.61
C THR A 421 8.14 14.30 45.46
N VAL A 422 8.47 15.57 45.70
CA VAL A 422 9.47 15.98 46.68
C VAL A 422 8.92 15.63 48.05
N ILE A 423 9.50 14.63 48.70
CA ILE A 423 9.28 14.39 50.13
C ILE A 423 10.18 15.38 50.88
N GLY A 424 9.59 16.48 51.32
CA GLY A 424 10.19 17.48 52.20
C GLY A 424 9.18 17.78 53.31
N GLY A 425 9.58 17.57 54.55
CA GLY A 425 8.69 17.33 55.68
C GLY A 425 7.89 18.52 56.19
N ALA A 426 6.89 18.20 57.01
CA ALA A 426 6.28 19.11 57.97
C ALA A 426 6.09 18.38 59.30
N GLN A 427 6.70 18.95 60.33
CA GLN A 427 6.55 18.59 61.74
C GLN A 427 5.21 19.10 62.31
N LYS A 428 4.77 18.38 63.37
CA LYS A 428 4.15 18.85 64.63
C LYS A 428 2.62 19.02 64.74
N LYS A 429 2.01 18.10 65.53
CA LYS A 429 1.33 18.26 66.87
C LYS A 429 0.20 17.20 67.02
N CYS A 430 0.28 16.25 67.98
CA CYS A 430 -0.26 16.28 69.36
C CYS A 430 -1.81 16.27 69.40
N CYS A 431 -2.55 15.47 70.18
CA CYS A 431 -2.29 14.55 71.30
C CYS A 431 -3.55 13.70 71.61
N THR A 432 -3.38 12.66 72.45
CA THR A 432 -4.31 12.07 73.46
C THR A 432 -5.63 11.43 72.97
N THR A 433 -6.04 10.25 73.43
CA THR A 433 -5.79 9.53 74.70
C THR A 433 -5.91 8.03 74.47
#